data_AF-A0ABD1EUD6-F1
#
_entry.id   AF-A0ABD1EUD6-F1
#
_cell.length_a   1.000
_cell.length_b   1.000
_cell.length_c   1.000
_cell.angle_alpha   90.00
_cell.angle_beta   90.00
_cell.angle_gamma   90.00
#
_symmetry.space_group_name_H-M   'P 1'
#
loop_
_entity.id
_entity.type
_entity.pdbx_description
1 polymer ?
#
loop_
_entity_poly.entity_id
_entity_poly.type
_entity_poly.pdbx_seq_one_letter_code
_entity_poly.pdbx_strand_id
1 'polypeptide(L)'
;MSEGENLNHLIPSPLVTKRTRTNSTCERILKTDNLYGTIKLFCRERGHGFITPESGSEDIFVHISDIEDEFVPLPGDRVKYQLCPIPPKFEKYQAVHVHIVNLKPEVHKKWEQRFY
;
A
#
# COMPACT_ATOMS: atom_id res chain seq x y z
N MET A 1 16.12 16.54 -21.95
CA MET A 1 16.68 15.66 -20.90
C MET A 1 15.63 15.58 -19.83
N SER A 2 14.94 14.44 -19.76
CA SER A 2 13.75 14.25 -18.93
C SER A 2 14.13 14.30 -17.46
N GLU A 3 13.56 15.25 -16.73
CA GLU A 3 13.63 15.32 -15.28
C GLU A 3 13.09 14.00 -14.71
N GLY A 4 13.97 13.20 -14.12
CA GLY A 4 13.58 12.02 -13.38
C GLY A 4 12.75 12.47 -12.19
N GLU A 5 11.43 12.28 -12.29
CA GLU A 5 10.45 12.71 -11.31
C GLU A 5 10.85 12.19 -9.93
N ASN A 6 11.24 13.11 -9.04
CA ASN A 6 11.79 12.79 -7.73
C ASN A 6 10.64 12.36 -6.80
N LEU A 7 10.11 11.15 -7.02
CA LEU A 7 9.03 10.52 -6.26
C LEU A 7 9.37 10.33 -4.76
N ASN A 8 10.59 10.66 -4.33
CA ASN A 8 11.00 10.68 -2.93
C ASN A 8 10.22 11.70 -2.09
N HIS A 9 9.71 12.79 -2.69
CA HIS A 9 8.95 13.81 -1.96
C HIS A 9 7.52 13.40 -1.60
N LEU A 10 6.98 12.36 -2.24
CA LEU A 10 5.65 11.82 -1.90
C LEU A 10 5.72 10.77 -0.79
N ILE A 11 6.91 10.27 -0.45
CA ILE A 11 7.08 9.26 0.58
C ILE A 11 7.00 9.93 1.97
N PRO A 12 6.03 9.58 2.82
CA PRO A 12 5.94 10.13 4.16
C PRO A 12 7.13 9.67 5.01
N SER A 13 7.90 10.64 5.50
CA SER A 13 8.83 10.43 6.61
C SER A 13 8.15 10.89 7.91
N PRO A 14 8.06 10.07 8.97
CA PRO A 14 8.61 8.73 9.14
C PRO A 14 7.77 7.63 8.50
N LEU A 15 8.45 6.64 7.91
CA LEU A 15 7.82 5.41 7.40
C LEU A 15 7.37 4.55 8.58
N VAL A 16 6.10 4.64 8.95
CA VAL A 16 5.49 3.65 9.84
C VAL A 16 5.50 2.34 9.07
N THR A 17 6.30 1.37 9.47
CA THR A 17 6.26 0.03 8.90
C THR A 17 5.66 -0.91 9.94
N LYS A 18 5.32 -2.15 9.56
CA LYS A 18 4.84 -3.19 10.48
C LYS A 18 5.67 -3.30 11.78
N ARG A 19 6.98 -2.97 11.73
CA ARG A 19 7.93 -3.00 12.87
C ARG A 19 7.93 -1.74 13.73
N THR A 20 7.39 -0.62 13.24
CA THR A 20 7.38 0.67 13.94
C THR A 20 5.97 1.06 14.41
N ARG A 21 4.95 0.21 14.20
CA ARG A 21 3.59 0.46 14.69
C ARG A 21 3.56 0.34 16.22
N THR A 22 3.10 1.38 16.89
CA THR A 22 2.74 1.30 18.32
C THR A 22 1.40 0.56 18.49
N ASN A 23 1.17 -0.07 19.65
CA ASN A 23 -0.07 -0.80 19.95
C ASN A 23 -1.32 0.05 19.68
N SER A 24 -1.30 1.33 20.05
CA SER A 24 -2.40 2.26 19.84
C SER A 24 -2.75 2.47 18.36
N THR A 25 -1.77 2.40 17.46
CA THR A 25 -2.01 2.53 16.01
C THR A 25 -2.66 1.26 15.45
N CYS A 26 -2.20 0.07 15.90
CA CYS A 26 -2.83 -1.20 15.54
C CYS A 26 -4.29 -1.27 15.99
N GLU A 27 -4.60 -0.77 17.19
CA GLU A 27 -5.96 -0.73 17.72
C GLU A 27 -6.88 0.18 16.88
N ARG A 28 -6.36 1.30 16.38
CA ARG A 28 -7.10 2.16 15.44
C ARG A 28 -7.31 1.52 14.07
N ILE A 29 -6.33 0.74 13.59
CA ILE A 29 -6.48 -0.05 12.36
C ILE A 29 -7.62 -1.07 12.54
N LEU A 30 -7.63 -1.82 13.65
CA LEU A 30 -8.70 -2.78 13.97
C LEU A 30 -10.09 -2.14 14.06
N LYS A 31 -10.15 -0.86 14.44
CA LYS A 31 -11.39 -0.08 14.50
C LYS A 31 -11.83 0.45 13.12
N THR A 32 -10.95 0.42 12.13
CA THR A 32 -11.24 0.89 10.77
C THR A 32 -11.77 -0.26 9.93
N ASP A 33 -12.85 -0.03 9.19
CA ASP A 33 -13.38 -1.01 8.25
C ASP A 33 -12.39 -1.30 7.12
N ASN A 34 -12.50 -2.50 6.54
CA ASN A 34 -11.76 -2.81 5.34
C ASN A 34 -12.29 -1.97 4.17
N LEU A 35 -11.43 -1.13 3.61
CA LEU A 35 -11.71 -0.33 2.44
C LEU A 35 -11.24 -1.05 1.19
N TYR A 36 -11.82 -0.68 0.04
CA TYR A 36 -11.30 -1.09 -1.25
C TYR A 36 -10.80 0.11 -2.05
N GLY A 37 -9.85 -0.17 -2.92
CA GLY A 37 -9.28 0.81 -3.80
C GLY A 37 -8.57 0.14 -4.95
N THR A 38 -8.04 0.97 -5.84
CA THR A 38 -7.35 0.53 -7.04
C THR A 38 -5.89 0.94 -6.95
N ILE A 39 -4.98 0.03 -7.26
CA ILE A 39 -3.54 0.37 -7.30
C ILE A 39 -3.32 1.38 -8.42
N LYS A 40 -2.79 2.55 -8.08
CA LYS A 40 -2.48 3.60 -9.06
C LYS A 40 -1.09 3.42 -9.63
N LEU A 41 -0.13 3.20 -8.73
CA LEU A 41 1.26 2.99 -9.06
C LEU A 41 1.85 2.02 -8.05
N PHE A 42 2.55 1.01 -8.51
CA PHE A 42 3.33 0.15 -7.63
C PHE A 42 4.68 -0.16 -8.26
N CYS A 43 5.76 0.15 -7.53
CA CYS A 43 7.11 -0.06 -8.00
C CYS A 43 7.79 -1.14 -7.15
N ARG A 44 7.89 -2.37 -7.70
CA ARG A 44 8.55 -3.50 -7.03
C ARG A 44 10.01 -3.22 -6.69
N GLU A 45 10.72 -2.46 -7.54
CA GLU A 45 12.14 -2.14 -7.36
C GLU A 45 12.36 -1.20 -6.18
N ARG A 46 11.42 -0.27 -5.96
CA ARG A 46 11.48 0.68 -4.84
C ARG A 46 10.72 0.19 -3.59
N GLY A 47 9.96 -0.90 -3.70
CA GLY A 47 9.22 -1.51 -2.59
C GLY A 47 8.03 -0.70 -2.07
N HIS A 48 7.51 0.25 -2.83
CA HIS A 48 6.37 1.07 -2.42
C HIS A 48 5.45 1.41 -3.60
N GLY A 49 4.24 1.84 -3.26
CA GLY A 49 3.22 2.24 -4.21
C GLY A 49 2.18 3.17 -3.61
N PHE A 50 1.17 3.46 -4.42
CA PHE A 50 0.02 4.29 -4.08
C PHE A 50 -1.26 3.57 -4.50
N ILE A 51 -2.25 3.58 -3.59
CA ILE A 51 -3.59 3.06 -3.81
C ILE A 51 -4.55 4.25 -3.87
N THR A 52 -5.35 4.31 -4.90
CA THR A 52 -6.46 5.26 -4.99
C THR A 52 -7.70 4.62 -4.36
N PRO A 53 -8.20 5.14 -3.23
CA PRO A 53 -9.43 4.67 -2.60
C PRO A 53 -10.64 4.82 -3.54
N GLU A 54 -11.58 3.87 -3.50
CA GLU A 54 -12.85 4.03 -4.22
C GLU A 54 -13.70 5.18 -3.67
N SER A 55 -13.47 5.56 -2.40
CA SER A 55 -14.12 6.69 -1.74
C SER A 55 -13.73 8.06 -2.33
N GLY A 56 -12.75 8.12 -3.24
CA GLY A 56 -12.28 9.36 -3.85
C GLY A 56 -11.45 10.25 -2.91
N SER A 57 -10.96 9.69 -1.81
CA SER A 57 -10.01 10.37 -0.91
C SER A 57 -8.61 10.48 -1.54
N GLU A 58 -7.71 11.16 -0.84
CA GLU A 58 -6.29 11.25 -1.19
C GLU A 58 -5.64 9.88 -1.43
N ASP A 59 -4.64 9.84 -2.32
CA ASP A 59 -3.89 8.62 -2.64
C ASP A 59 -3.15 8.10 -1.40
N ILE A 60 -3.34 6.83 -1.09
CA ILE A 60 -2.84 6.21 0.13
C ILE A 60 -1.51 5.52 -0.17
N PHE A 61 -0.50 5.81 0.65
CA PHE A 61 0.80 5.19 0.51
C PHE A 61 0.75 3.72 0.96
N VAL A 62 1.31 2.81 0.16
CA VAL A 62 1.45 1.39 0.50
C VAL A 62 2.91 0.97 0.41
N HIS A 63 3.37 0.19 1.39
CA HIS A 63 4.69 -0.42 1.36
C HIS A 63 4.58 -1.91 1.04
N ILE A 64 5.57 -2.47 0.34
CA ILE A 64 5.62 -3.91 0.01
C ILE A 64 5.50 -4.80 1.24
N SER A 65 6.04 -4.38 2.38
CA SER A 65 5.97 -5.14 3.64
C SER A 65 4.57 -5.19 4.25
N ASP A 66 3.64 -4.36 3.80
CA ASP A 66 2.25 -4.32 4.26
C ASP A 66 1.30 -5.06 3.32
N ILE A 67 1.80 -5.52 2.17
CA ILE A 67 1.11 -6.42 1.25
C ILE A 67 1.31 -7.84 1.77
N GLU A 68 0.22 -8.51 2.13
CA GLU A 68 0.24 -9.89 2.65
C GLU A 68 -0.07 -10.92 1.55
N ASP A 69 -0.18 -10.46 0.31
CA ASP A 69 -0.50 -11.28 -0.86
C ASP A 69 0.73 -11.92 -1.51
N GLU A 70 0.52 -13.07 -2.16
CA GLU A 70 1.56 -13.75 -2.94
C GLU A 70 1.84 -13.06 -4.28
N PHE A 71 0.95 -12.19 -4.75
CA PHE A 71 1.03 -11.57 -6.06
C PHE A 71 1.54 -10.13 -5.97
N VAL A 72 2.33 -9.73 -6.96
CA VAL A 72 2.74 -8.35 -7.17
C VAL A 72 1.51 -7.56 -7.63
N PRO A 73 1.02 -6.57 -6.86
CA PRO A 73 -0.12 -5.78 -7.28
C PRO A 73 0.24 -4.95 -8.51
N LEU A 74 -0.62 -4.98 -9.52
CA LEU A 74 -0.46 -4.22 -10.75
C LEU A 74 -1.36 -2.98 -10.73
N PRO A 75 -0.95 -1.89 -11.43
CA PRO A 75 -1.81 -0.73 -11.57
C PRO A 75 -3.13 -1.11 -12.25
N GLY A 76 -4.25 -0.74 -11.64
CA GLY A 76 -5.60 -1.13 -12.06
C GLY A 76 -6.19 -2.33 -11.33
N ASP A 77 -5.44 -3.02 -10.46
CA ASP A 77 -5.97 -4.09 -9.62
C ASP A 77 -6.78 -3.53 -8.45
N ARG A 78 -7.92 -4.18 -8.15
CA ARG A 78 -8.67 -3.85 -6.94
C ARG A 78 -8.09 -4.62 -5.76
N VAL A 79 -7.73 -3.86 -4.75
CA VAL A 79 -7.17 -4.35 -3.49
C VAL A 79 -8.05 -3.90 -2.33
N LYS A 80 -8.15 -4.77 -1.33
CA LYS A 80 -8.74 -4.53 -0.02
C LYS A 80 -7.60 -4.14 0.93
N TYR A 81 -7.77 -3.08 1.69
CA TYR A 81 -6.76 -2.61 2.64
C TYR A 81 -7.43 -1.94 3.84
N GLN A 82 -6.65 -1.61 4.85
CA GLN A 82 -7.09 -0.83 6.01
C GLN A 82 -6.25 0.45 6.13
N LEU A 83 -6.85 1.53 6.63
CA LEU A 83 -6.16 2.80 6.83
C LEU A 83 -5.42 2.80 8.17
N CYS A 84 -4.13 3.07 8.10
CA CYS A 84 -3.27 3.32 9.25
C CYS A 84 -2.91 4.82 9.26
N PRO A 85 -3.39 5.61 10.22
CA PRO A 85 -3.03 7.02 10.32
C PRO A 85 -1.63 7.16 10.92
N ILE A 86 -0.77 7.95 10.27
CA ILE A 86 0.64 8.12 10.68
C ILE A 86 0.77 9.19 11.78
N PRO A 87 1.16 8.84 13.03
CA PRO A 87 1.52 9.84 14.05
C PRO A 87 2.86 10.52 13.68
N PRO A 88 3.13 11.78 14.12
CA PRO A 88 2.41 12.59 15.10
C PRO A 88 1.36 13.55 14.53
N LYS A 89 1.38 13.81 13.22
CA LYS A 89 0.47 14.80 12.59
C LYS A 89 -0.87 14.21 12.12
N PHE A 90 -0.98 12.89 11.98
CA PHE A 90 -2.18 12.20 11.46
C PHE A 90 -2.72 12.72 10.12
N GLU A 91 -1.89 13.43 9.37
CA GLU A 91 -2.24 14.07 8.11
C GLU A 91 -2.17 13.09 6.94
N LYS A 92 -1.43 11.99 7.10
CA LYS A 92 -1.24 10.99 6.06
C LYS A 92 -1.70 9.62 6.52
N TYR A 93 -2.28 8.89 5.58
CA TYR A 93 -2.70 7.52 5.77
C TYR A 93 -1.78 6.55 5.02
N GLN A 94 -1.59 5.39 5.61
CA GLN A 94 -0.88 4.27 5.02
C GLN A 94 -1.82 3.09 4.90
N ALA A 95 -1.76 2.39 3.77
CA ALA A 95 -2.48 1.16 3.56
C ALA A 95 -1.73 0.00 4.25
N VAL A 96 -2.44 -0.70 5.12
CA VAL A 96 -1.96 -1.90 5.80
C VAL A 96 -2.90 -3.07 5.56
N HIS A 97 -2.40 -4.31 5.74
CA HIS A 97 -3.17 -5.53 5.48
C HIS A 97 -3.75 -5.54 4.06
N VAL A 98 -2.89 -5.27 3.08
CA VAL A 98 -3.30 -5.14 1.69
C VAL A 98 -3.48 -6.54 1.10
N HIS A 99 -4.69 -6.80 0.63
CA HIS A 99 -5.11 -8.05 0.00
C HIS A 99 -5.67 -7.80 -1.40
N ILE A 100 -5.27 -8.59 -2.39
CA ILE A 100 -5.76 -8.42 -3.77
C ILE A 100 -7.10 -9.16 -3.92
N VAL A 101 -8.19 -8.43 -4.15
CA VAL A 101 -9.54 -9.00 -4.25
C VAL A 101 -10.00 -9.27 -5.67
N ASN A 102 -9.54 -8.45 -6.63
CA ASN A 102 -9.88 -8.64 -8.03
C ASN A 102 -8.61 -8.69 -8.85
N LEU A 103 -8.16 -9.92 -9.12
CA LEU A 103 -7.08 -10.20 -10.03
C LEU A 103 -7.59 -9.92 -11.45
N LYS A 104 -6.92 -9.04 -12.21
CA LYS A 104 -7.13 -9.08 -13.66
C LYS A 104 -6.65 -10.44 -14.17
N PRO A 105 -7.28 -11.03 -15.20
CA PRO A 105 -6.81 -12.30 -15.78
C PRO A 105 -5.44 -12.18 -16.49
N GLU A 106 -4.80 -11.01 -16.47
CA GLU A 106 -3.51 -10.74 -17.09
C GLU A 106 -2.35 -11.01 -16.13
N VAL A 107 -1.79 -12.22 -16.17
CA VAL A 107 -0.43 -12.62 -15.70
C VAL A 107 0.12 -11.83 -14.48
N HIS A 108 -0.43 -12.07 -13.30
CA HIS A 108 0.17 -11.56 -12.07
C HIS A 108 1.45 -12.33 -11.74
N LYS A 109 2.56 -11.61 -11.55
CA LYS A 109 3.82 -12.22 -11.09
C LYS A 109 3.71 -12.49 -9.59
N LYS A 110 4.01 -13.71 -9.15
CA LYS A 110 4.12 -14.03 -7.72
C LYS A 110 5.44 -13.52 -7.15
N TRP A 111 5.44 -13.11 -5.88
CA TRP A 111 6.64 -12.70 -5.14
C TRP A 111 7.60 -13.86 -4.90
N GLU A 112 7.07 -15.06 -4.66
CA GLU A 112 7.83 -16.29 -4.47
C GLU A 112 7.46 -17.31 -5.54
N GLN A 113 8.26 -17.38 -6.60
CA GLN A 113 8.45 -18.65 -7.28
C GLN A 113 9.67 -19.31 -6.65
N ARG A 114 9.43 -19.87 -5.45
CA ARG A 114 10.40 -20.72 -4.75
C ARG A 114 10.42 -22.04 -5.51
N PHE A 115 11.25 -22.12 -6.53
CA PHE A 115 11.59 -23.39 -7.14
C PHE A 115 12.30 -24.21 -6.04
N TYR A 116 11.67 -25.31 -5.64
CA TYR A 116 12.29 -26.37 -4.85
C TYR A 116 13.36 -27.08 -5.68
#